data_AF-A0A9D8VKA2-F1
#
_entry.id   AF-A0A9D8VKA2-F1
#
_cell.length_a   1.000
_cell.length_b   1.000
_cell.length_c   1.000
_cell.angle_alpha   90.00
_cell.angle_beta   90.00
_cell.angle_gamma   90.00
#
_symmetry.space_group_name_H-M   'P 1'
#
loop_
_entity.id
_entity.type
_entity.pdbx_description
1 polymer ?
#
loop_
_entity_poly.entity_id
_entity_poly.type
_entity_poly.pdbx_seq_one_letter_code
_entity_poly.pdbx_strand_id
1 'polypeptide(L)'
;MSKKKSLGHNPLAYSTRRHASFDFITPSDSQGENNQEVSNEEQSSGSRVNKITASYYLEEPVVESVKMIADKKETSYSAVVNAILKSSIRDLINR
;
A
#
# COMPACT_ATOMS: atom_id res chain seq x y z
N MET A 1 25.76 -45.67 22.69
CA MET A 1 26.37 -44.54 21.97
C MET A 1 25.38 -44.04 20.92
N SER A 2 24.89 -42.81 21.12
CA SER A 2 23.90 -42.16 20.27
C SER A 2 24.55 -41.74 18.95
N LYS A 3 24.12 -42.33 17.82
CA LYS A 3 24.46 -41.77 16.50
C LYS A 3 23.51 -40.61 16.24
N LYS A 4 24.04 -39.39 16.33
CA LYS A 4 23.33 -38.16 16.02
C LYS A 4 22.76 -38.22 14.60
N LYS A 5 21.48 -37.87 14.48
CA LYS A 5 20.67 -37.83 13.27
C LYS A 5 21.32 -36.86 12.27
N SER A 6 21.68 -37.36 11.10
CA SER A 6 22.11 -36.53 9.97
C SER A 6 21.00 -35.52 9.65
N LEU A 7 21.41 -34.26 9.58
CA LEU A 7 20.61 -33.06 9.41
C LEU A 7 20.15 -32.92 7.95
N GLY A 8 19.30 -33.85 7.50
CA GLY A 8 18.52 -33.66 6.28
C GLY A 8 17.20 -33.02 6.66
N HIS A 9 17.16 -31.71 6.87
CA HIS A 9 15.89 -30.99 6.91
C HIS A 9 15.26 -31.10 5.52
N ASN A 10 14.37 -32.07 5.34
CA ASN A 10 13.47 -32.07 4.20
C ASN A 10 12.60 -30.82 4.34
N PRO A 11 12.59 -29.88 3.38
CA PRO A 11 11.75 -28.68 3.47
C PRO A 11 10.25 -29.00 3.52
N LEU A 12 9.84 -30.24 3.19
CA LEU A 12 8.47 -30.75 3.37
C LEU A 12 8.16 -31.19 4.81
N ALA A 13 9.16 -31.24 5.70
CA ALA A 13 9.02 -31.77 7.06
C ALA A 13 8.94 -30.67 8.14
N TYR A 14 8.39 -29.50 7.81
CA TYR A 14 8.00 -28.54 8.82
C TYR A 14 6.71 -29.00 9.51
N SER A 15 6.82 -29.11 10.83
CA SER A 15 5.81 -29.56 11.79
C SER A 15 4.49 -28.78 11.67
N THR A 16 3.37 -29.49 11.69
CA THR A 16 2.00 -29.00 11.83
C THR A 16 1.74 -28.41 13.23
N ARG A 17 2.52 -27.40 13.64
CA ARG A 17 2.06 -26.49 14.70
C ARG A 17 0.81 -25.79 14.17
N ARG A 18 -0.23 -25.66 15.01
CA ARG A 18 -1.55 -25.06 14.72
C ARG A 18 -1.57 -23.66 14.05
N HIS A 19 -0.41 -23.07 13.76
CA HIS A 19 -0.22 -21.76 13.14
C HIS A 19 0.58 -21.78 11.82
N ALA A 20 0.94 -22.96 11.29
CA ALA A 20 1.48 -23.04 9.92
C ALA A 20 0.30 -23.20 8.96
N SER A 21 -0.04 -22.13 8.25
CA SER A 21 -0.98 -22.19 7.12
C SER A 21 -0.27 -22.81 5.91
N PHE A 22 -0.94 -23.75 5.26
CA PHE A 22 -0.56 -24.22 3.94
C PHE A 22 -0.98 -23.13 2.93
N ASP A 23 -0.03 -22.38 2.41
CA ASP A 23 -0.25 -21.68 1.14
C ASP A 23 0.02 -22.68 0.03
N PHE A 24 -1.03 -23.07 -0.67
CA PHE A 24 -0.89 -23.76 -1.95
C PHE A 24 -0.23 -22.78 -2.92
N ILE A 25 0.86 -23.20 -3.57
CA ILE A 25 1.36 -22.50 -4.75
C ILE A 25 0.22 -22.56 -5.78
N THR A 26 -0.39 -21.41 -6.07
CA THR A 26 -1.42 -21.30 -7.09
C THR A 26 -0.81 -21.74 -8.43
N PRO A 27 -1.49 -22.62 -9.20
CA PRO A 27 -0.97 -23.04 -10.48
C PRO A 27 -0.92 -21.82 -11.41
N SER A 28 0.29 -21.48 -11.84
CA SER A 28 0.52 -20.56 -12.95
C SER A 28 -0.15 -21.15 -14.18
N ASP A 29 -1.30 -20.60 -14.57
CA ASP A 29 -1.70 -20.31 -15.95
C ASP A 29 -3.22 -20.23 -16.08
N SER A 30 -3.75 -19.03 -15.82
CA SER A 30 -4.80 -18.47 -16.67
C SER A 30 -4.66 -16.95 -16.66
N GLN A 31 -4.56 -16.41 -17.88
CA GLN A 31 -4.12 -15.06 -18.17
C GLN A 31 -4.99 -13.98 -17.54
N GLY A 32 -4.32 -12.96 -17.02
CA GLY A 32 -4.82 -11.59 -16.96
C GLY A 32 -5.34 -11.16 -15.60
N GLU A 33 -4.46 -10.66 -14.73
CA GLU A 33 -4.64 -9.37 -14.05
C GLU A 33 -3.38 -9.02 -13.25
N ASN A 34 -3.01 -7.75 -13.32
CA ASN A 34 -1.76 -7.20 -12.80
C ASN A 34 -1.51 -7.58 -11.33
N ASN A 35 -0.28 -8.04 -11.07
CA ASN A 35 0.34 -8.05 -9.74
C ASN A 35 0.19 -6.68 -9.06
N GLN A 36 -0.69 -6.59 -8.08
CA GLN A 36 -0.51 -5.70 -6.94
C GLN A 36 -0.77 -6.51 -5.67
N GLU A 37 0.33 -7.00 -5.09
CA GLU A 37 0.41 -7.29 -3.67
C GLU A 37 -0.01 -6.02 -2.92
N VAL A 38 -1.24 -6.01 -2.39
CA VAL A 38 -1.66 -5.02 -1.41
C VAL A 38 -1.73 -5.73 -0.07
N SER A 39 -0.68 -5.52 0.72
CA SER A 39 -0.65 -5.79 2.15
C SER A 39 -1.90 -5.23 2.83
N ASN A 40 -2.59 -6.08 3.57
CA ASN A 40 -3.70 -5.75 4.44
C ASN A 40 -3.33 -4.67 5.45
N GLU A 41 -4.07 -3.56 5.47
CA GLU A 41 -4.41 -2.84 6.70
C GLU A 41 -5.63 -1.93 6.43
N GLU A 42 -6.73 -2.28 7.10
CA GLU A 42 -7.87 -1.43 7.48
C GLU A 42 -8.54 -0.57 6.39
N GLN A 43 -9.23 -1.22 5.45
CA GLN A 43 -10.30 -0.56 4.72
C GLN A 43 -11.57 -0.52 5.56
N SER A 44 -11.66 0.54 6.36
CA SER A 44 -12.93 1.17 6.70
C SER A 44 -13.81 1.27 5.44
N SER A 45 -15.10 1.02 5.61
CA SER A 45 -16.14 0.93 4.58
C SER A 45 -16.35 2.26 3.83
N GLY A 46 -15.40 2.60 2.98
CA GLY A 46 -15.47 3.69 2.03
C GLY A 46 -15.07 3.15 0.67
N SER A 47 -15.86 3.47 -0.36
CA SER A 47 -15.53 3.20 -1.76
C SER A 47 -14.03 3.42 -2.01
N ARG A 48 -13.33 2.38 -2.47
CA ARG A 48 -11.89 2.45 -2.79
C ARG A 48 -11.71 3.53 -3.86
N VAL A 49 -11.15 4.67 -3.48
CA VAL A 49 -10.87 5.76 -4.43
C VAL A 49 -9.61 5.42 -5.21
N ASN A 50 -9.75 5.24 -6.53
CA ASN A 50 -8.63 5.08 -7.43
C ASN A 50 -7.79 6.37 -7.48
N LYS A 51 -6.49 6.25 -7.24
CA LYS A 51 -5.55 7.37 -7.26
C LYS A 51 -4.78 7.38 -8.58
N ILE A 52 -4.65 8.56 -9.19
CA ILE A 52 -3.91 8.78 -10.43
C ILE A 52 -2.87 9.88 -10.17
N THR A 53 -1.68 9.74 -10.74
CA THR A 53 -0.63 10.76 -10.66
C THR A 53 -0.81 11.78 -11.77
N ALA A 54 -0.70 13.07 -11.42
CA ALA A 54 -0.71 14.18 -12.37
C ALA A 54 0.51 15.07 -12.12
N SER A 55 1.09 15.60 -13.20
CA SER A 55 2.21 16.54 -13.16
C SER A 55 1.76 17.90 -13.70
N TYR A 56 2.08 18.97 -12.98
CA TYR A 56 1.71 20.34 -13.33
C TYR A 56 2.78 21.30 -12.82
N TYR A 57 2.89 22.46 -13.46
CA TYR A 57 3.77 23.52 -13.01
C TYR A 57 3.05 24.35 -11.94
N LEU A 58 3.74 24.63 -10.84
CA LEU A 58 3.31 25.54 -9.78
C LEU A 58 4.37 26.63 -9.61
N GLU A 59 3.92 27.77 -9.07
CA GLU A 59 4.83 28.78 -8.57
C GLU A 59 5.65 28.22 -7.39
N GLU A 60 6.94 28.54 -7.37
CA GLU A 60 7.86 28.19 -6.28
C GLU A 60 7.30 28.49 -4.87
N PRO A 61 6.73 29.68 -4.57
CA PRO A 61 6.19 29.96 -3.24
C PRO A 61 5.04 29.04 -2.83
N VAL A 62 4.26 28.53 -3.80
CA VAL A 62 3.19 27.57 -3.54
C VAL A 62 3.79 26.23 -3.15
N VAL A 63 4.83 25.78 -3.84
CA VAL A 63 5.52 24.51 -3.54
C VAL A 63 6.15 24.55 -2.15
N GLU A 64 6.83 25.65 -1.80
CA GLU A 64 7.41 25.84 -0.46
C GLU A 64 6.34 25.82 0.64
N SER A 65 5.21 26.48 0.41
CA SER A 65 4.08 26.48 1.35
C SER A 65 3.51 25.08 1.56
N VAL A 66 3.32 24.31 0.47
CA VAL A 66 2.86 22.92 0.56
C VAL A 66 3.85 22.06 1.36
N LYS A 67 5.15 22.22 1.10
CA LYS A 67 6.21 21.51 1.83
C LYS A 67 6.17 21.81 3.32
N MET A 68 6.13 23.07 3.72
CA MET A 68 6.05 23.45 5.13
C MET A 68 4.81 22.86 5.84
N ILE A 69 3.66 22.86 5.17
CA ILE A 69 2.43 22.30 5.74
C ILE A 69 2.54 20.79 5.91
N ALA A 70 3.11 20.11 4.91
CA ALA A 70 3.30 18.67 4.94
C ALA A 70 4.26 18.25 6.05
N ASP A 71 5.39 18.95 6.18
CA ASP A 71 6.39 18.73 7.22
C ASP A 71 5.78 18.94 8.62
N LYS A 72 5.02 20.03 8.80
CA LYS A 72 4.34 20.33 10.07
C LYS A 72 3.28 19.29 10.45
N LYS A 73 2.61 18.67 9.46
CA LYS A 73 1.54 17.69 9.68
C LYS A 73 2.06 16.25 9.66
N GLU A 74 3.34 16.02 9.38
CA GLU A 74 3.92 14.69 9.17
C GLU A 74 3.14 13.88 8.11
N THR A 75 2.80 14.54 6.98
CA THR A 75 2.02 13.93 5.89
C THR A 75 2.69 14.10 4.53
N SER A 76 2.20 13.41 3.49
CA SER A 76 2.71 13.55 2.13
C SER A 76 2.23 14.85 1.46
N TYR A 77 3.02 15.35 0.51
CA TYR A 77 2.65 16.53 -0.31
C TYR A 77 1.34 16.29 -1.07
N SER A 78 1.15 15.07 -1.59
CA SER A 78 -0.07 14.67 -2.29
C SER A 78 -1.31 14.71 -1.39
N ALA A 79 -1.19 14.41 -0.10
CA ALA A 79 -2.30 14.50 0.84
C ALA A 79 -2.72 15.96 1.08
N VAL A 80 -1.74 16.84 1.27
CA VAL A 80 -1.95 18.29 1.45
C VAL A 80 -2.63 18.88 0.22
N VAL A 81 -2.07 18.66 -0.98
CA VAL A 81 -2.61 19.18 -2.23
C VAL A 81 -4.02 18.64 -2.48
N ASN A 82 -4.24 17.34 -2.31
CA ASN A 82 -5.55 16.74 -2.54
C ASN A 82 -6.62 17.31 -1.59
N ALA A 83 -6.27 17.58 -0.33
CA ALA A 83 -7.18 18.21 0.62
C ALA A 83 -7.56 19.64 0.21
N ILE A 84 -6.57 20.45 -0.21
CA ILE A 84 -6.78 21.81 -0.70
C ILE A 84 -7.68 21.80 -1.94
N LEU A 85 -7.35 20.98 -2.94
CA LEU A 85 -8.13 20.87 -4.18
C LEU A 85 -9.56 20.42 -3.92
N LYS A 86 -9.79 19.43 -3.04
CA LYS A 86 -11.14 18.99 -2.67
C LYS A 86 -11.97 20.12 -2.05
N SER A 87 -11.36 20.95 -1.20
CA SER A 87 -12.05 22.10 -0.62
C SER A 87 -12.40 23.13 -1.69
N SER A 88 -11.42 23.53 -2.51
CA SER A 88 -11.63 24.54 -3.55
C SER A 88 -12.65 24.10 -4.60
N ILE A 89 -12.62 22.82 -5.02
CA ILE A 89 -13.61 22.28 -5.98
C ILE A 89 -15.01 22.29 -5.37
N ARG A 90 -15.17 21.91 -4.09
CA ARG A 90 -16.46 21.96 -3.41
C ARG A 90 -17.00 23.38 -3.34
N ASP A 91 -16.15 24.34 -3.00
CA ASP A 91 -16.52 25.76 -2.92
C ASP A 91 -16.89 26.35 -4.29
N LEU A 92 -16.25 25.87 -5.37
CA LEU A 92 -16.58 26.26 -6.75
C LEU A 92 -17.90 25.67 -7.24
N ILE A 93 -18.23 24.43 -6.85
CA ILE A 93 -19.48 23.76 -7.24
C ILE A 93 -20.70 24.34 -6.49
N ASN A 94 -20.50 24.79 -5.25
CA ASN A 94 -21.57 25.31 -4.39
C ASN A 94 -21.84 26.82 -4.55
N ARG A 95 -21.15 27.50 -5.47
CA ARG A 95 -21.38 28.91 -5.84
C ARG A 95 -22.27 29.00 -7.06
#